data_AF-A0A389LSP2-F1
#
_entry.id   AF-A0A389LSP2-F1
#
_cell.length_a   1.000
_cell.length_b   1.000
_cell.length_c   1.000
_cell.angle_alpha   90.00
_cell.angle_beta   90.00
_cell.angle_gamma   90.00
#
_symmetry.space_group_name_H-M   'P 1'
#
loop_
_entity.id
_entity.type
_entity.pdbx_description
1 polymer ?
#
loop_
_entity_poly.entity_id
_entity_poly.type
_entity_poly.pdbx_seq_one_letter_code
_entity_poly.pdbx_strand_id
1 'polypeptide(L)'
;MSIVFRLAEAEEYTDNSVVAYMRDVDEYFSEYIDHPLVVYTKEVRRQNKIGFDAVSLLAFYLEIEGNRLTLNKDADMNAFFENDFRWSPKIISHYIELLDRFYRDSDFEYFFKKHQSLYLLSEENFDLVLNDLDLEWFNSFFGTPISPKIIVSLCNGHSSYSSSLKMKDGSISVGAVIGTTMINSKGIPQYEGMGSSIISFIVHEICHSYVNPIVDRYMNRMLPAAETILPFVSEALLQSHYSSAQTMLYESFVRVCTLAYIEHDTLNYGGGDVYFHVAASEFSGFIWMQNKLNFLASFNHNRILYPYFESFMEQLAVYMDQLADNISLEASAAKAKRPWVTGIFPEINSTVSNEVKEIRINFSHPMILRDGEIKKMLDSDCMNPIDSQAQIKWSKDKKTLSYAVNLEKDKKYGFILNRYSFQSNVLFPMKENFEVKFQTK
;
A
#
# COMPACT_ATOMS: atom_id res chain seq x y z
N MET A 1 21.15 -2.32 -3.45
CA MET A 1 20.33 -2.97 -4.50
C MET A 1 19.27 -2.05 -5.08
N SER A 2 18.48 -1.31 -4.29
CA SER A 2 17.43 -0.40 -4.83
C SER A 2 17.94 0.58 -5.89
N ILE A 3 19.11 1.19 -5.70
CA ILE A 3 19.75 2.05 -6.71
C ILE A 3 19.98 1.31 -8.03
N VAL A 4 20.46 0.07 -8.00
CA VAL A 4 20.69 -0.73 -9.22
C VAL A 4 19.36 -0.98 -9.96
N PHE A 5 18.28 -1.25 -9.23
CA PHE A 5 16.96 -1.42 -9.81
C PHE A 5 16.38 -0.12 -10.35
N ARG A 6 16.66 1.03 -9.71
CA ARG A 6 16.35 2.36 -10.26
C ARG A 6 17.07 2.59 -11.59
N LEU A 7 18.38 2.32 -11.67
CA LEU A 7 19.16 2.42 -12.92
C LEU A 7 18.66 1.44 -14.00
N ALA A 8 18.10 0.31 -13.58
CA ALA A 8 17.45 -0.65 -14.47
C ALA A 8 16.01 -0.26 -14.84
N GLU A 9 15.55 0.94 -14.45
CA GLU A 9 14.21 1.48 -14.75
C GLU A 9 13.09 0.60 -14.21
N ALA A 10 13.31 0.00 -13.05
CA ALA A 10 12.30 -0.75 -12.32
C ALA A 10 11.29 0.23 -11.69
N GLU A 11 10.06 0.27 -12.22
CA GLU A 11 9.00 1.20 -11.80
C GLU A 11 8.81 1.22 -10.27
N GLU A 12 8.90 0.06 -9.63
CA GLU A 12 8.73 -0.09 -8.19
C GLU A 12 9.89 0.50 -7.33
N TYR A 13 10.98 0.97 -7.98
CA TYR A 13 12.17 1.60 -7.38
C TYR A 13 12.51 2.98 -7.99
N THR A 14 11.63 3.56 -8.82
CA THR A 14 11.89 4.84 -9.52
C THR A 14 11.13 6.04 -8.92
N ASP A 15 10.62 5.89 -7.70
CA ASP A 15 9.93 6.97 -7.00
C ASP A 15 10.87 8.17 -6.74
N ASN A 16 10.32 9.39 -6.79
CA ASN A 16 11.07 10.64 -6.68
C ASN A 16 10.71 11.49 -5.45
N SER A 17 10.08 10.89 -4.44
CA SER A 17 9.67 11.58 -3.21
C SER A 17 10.82 12.25 -2.46
N VAL A 18 11.99 11.61 -2.36
CA VAL A 18 13.20 12.20 -1.75
C VAL A 18 14.02 12.92 -2.83
N VAL A 19 13.46 14.00 -3.38
CA VAL A 19 13.90 14.65 -4.64
C VAL A 19 15.40 14.91 -4.70
N ALA A 20 15.99 15.53 -3.66
CA ALA A 20 17.40 15.89 -3.67
C ALA A 20 18.31 14.65 -3.70
N TYR A 21 17.98 13.62 -2.91
CA TYR A 21 18.72 12.38 -2.87
C TYR A 21 18.59 11.61 -4.19
N MET A 22 17.40 11.59 -4.81
CA MET A 22 17.21 10.94 -6.11
C MET A 22 18.00 11.62 -7.23
N ARG A 23 18.05 12.95 -7.24
CA ARG A 23 18.91 13.68 -8.17
C ARG A 23 20.37 13.31 -7.98
N ASP A 24 20.84 13.27 -6.73
CA ASP A 24 22.23 12.92 -6.44
C ASP A 24 22.55 11.47 -6.83
N VAL A 25 21.59 10.53 -6.67
CA VAL A 25 21.69 9.15 -7.21
C VAL A 25 21.81 9.17 -8.73
N ASP A 26 20.89 9.85 -9.43
CA ASP A 26 20.85 9.85 -10.89
C ASP A 26 22.11 10.49 -11.50
N GLU A 27 22.57 11.61 -10.92
CA GLU A 27 23.79 12.30 -11.34
C GLU A 27 25.03 11.43 -11.10
N TYR A 28 25.19 10.91 -9.88
CA TYR A 28 26.39 10.15 -9.49
C TYR A 28 26.51 8.83 -10.25
N PHE A 29 25.40 8.11 -10.46
CA PHE A 29 25.41 6.79 -11.08
C PHE A 29 25.14 6.82 -12.60
N SER A 30 24.99 8.00 -13.22
CA SER A 30 24.69 8.16 -14.65
C SER A 30 25.67 7.46 -15.58
N GLU A 31 26.97 7.42 -15.23
CA GLU A 31 28.00 6.75 -16.05
C GLU A 31 27.92 5.21 -15.99
N TYR A 32 27.13 4.66 -15.07
CA TYR A 32 27.01 3.23 -14.84
C TYR A 32 25.70 2.61 -15.36
N ILE A 33 24.89 3.35 -16.12
CA ILE A 33 23.65 2.82 -16.71
C ILE A 33 23.88 1.62 -17.63
N ASP A 34 25.05 1.55 -18.28
CA ASP A 34 25.48 0.45 -19.13
C ASP A 34 26.40 -0.55 -18.40
N HIS A 35 26.59 -0.39 -17.08
CA HIS A 35 27.39 -1.32 -16.30
C HIS A 35 26.81 -2.75 -16.42
N PRO A 36 27.65 -3.81 -16.54
CA PRO A 36 27.18 -5.18 -16.74
C PRO A 36 26.12 -5.64 -15.74
N LEU A 37 26.20 -5.20 -14.48
CA LEU A 37 25.15 -5.43 -13.48
C LEU A 37 23.79 -4.85 -13.92
N VAL A 38 23.73 -3.58 -14.33
CA VAL A 38 22.45 -2.92 -14.67
C VAL A 38 21.81 -3.59 -15.89
N VAL A 39 22.62 -3.91 -16.91
CA VAL A 39 22.18 -4.67 -18.08
C VAL A 39 21.65 -6.04 -17.66
N TYR A 40 22.36 -6.75 -16.77
CA TYR A 40 21.92 -8.04 -16.28
C TYR A 40 20.66 -7.94 -15.41
N THR A 41 20.52 -6.88 -14.60
CA THR A 41 19.29 -6.58 -13.84
C THR A 41 18.09 -6.45 -14.79
N LYS A 42 18.20 -5.68 -15.88
CA LYS A 42 17.13 -5.58 -16.89
C LYS A 42 16.76 -6.95 -17.47
N GLU A 43 17.74 -7.82 -17.69
CA GLU A 43 17.49 -9.15 -18.24
C GLU A 43 16.80 -10.10 -17.25
N VAL A 44 17.30 -10.20 -16.01
CA VAL A 44 16.69 -11.09 -15.00
C VAL A 44 15.29 -10.62 -14.57
N ARG A 45 15.03 -9.30 -14.62
CA ARG A 45 13.67 -8.75 -14.48
C ARG A 45 12.73 -9.32 -15.53
N ARG A 46 13.13 -9.23 -16.80
CA ARG A 46 12.32 -9.66 -17.94
C ARG A 46 12.09 -11.17 -17.95
N GLN A 47 13.16 -11.93 -17.78
CA GLN A 47 13.18 -13.39 -17.92
C GLN A 47 12.67 -14.13 -16.68
N ASN A 48 13.06 -13.66 -15.48
CA ASN A 48 12.83 -14.38 -14.22
C ASN A 48 11.85 -13.68 -13.28
N LYS A 49 11.31 -12.52 -13.69
CA LYS A 49 10.38 -11.71 -12.89
C LYS A 49 10.97 -11.27 -11.54
N ILE A 50 12.30 -11.15 -11.47
CA ILE A 50 12.99 -10.62 -10.29
C ILE A 50 12.68 -9.13 -10.20
N GLY A 51 11.97 -8.72 -9.16
CA GLY A 51 11.53 -7.35 -8.91
C GLY A 51 10.74 -7.33 -7.60
N PHE A 52 10.23 -6.15 -7.21
CA PHE A 52 9.50 -6.01 -5.96
C PHE A 52 10.26 -6.64 -4.76
N ASP A 53 9.57 -7.43 -3.94
CA ASP A 53 10.07 -8.07 -2.74
C ASP A 53 11.34 -8.92 -2.95
N ALA A 54 11.53 -9.50 -4.14
CA ALA A 54 12.70 -10.32 -4.49
C ALA A 54 14.04 -9.61 -4.22
N VAL A 55 14.06 -8.29 -4.37
CA VAL A 55 15.26 -7.45 -4.21
C VAL A 55 15.59 -7.25 -2.74
N SER A 56 14.58 -6.95 -1.93
CA SER A 56 14.71 -6.74 -0.49
C SER A 56 15.08 -8.03 0.22
N LEU A 57 14.46 -9.15 -0.20
CA LEU A 57 14.78 -10.49 0.32
C LEU A 57 16.26 -10.82 0.13
N LEU A 58 16.79 -10.65 -1.09
CA LEU A 58 18.22 -10.92 -1.33
C LEU A 58 19.11 -9.95 -0.55
N ALA A 59 18.72 -8.68 -0.39
CA ALA A 59 19.51 -7.69 0.33
C ALA A 59 19.78 -8.08 1.80
N PHE A 60 18.85 -8.80 2.46
CA PHE A 60 19.04 -9.31 3.82
C PHE A 60 20.11 -10.40 3.92
N TYR A 61 20.42 -11.08 2.81
CA TYR A 61 21.45 -12.11 2.71
C TYR A 61 22.82 -11.55 2.32
N LEU A 62 22.95 -10.23 2.15
CA LEU A 62 24.21 -9.58 1.77
C LEU A 62 24.94 -9.03 2.98
N GLU A 63 26.26 -9.06 2.89
CA GLU A 63 27.17 -8.40 3.81
C GLU A 63 28.25 -7.64 3.04
N ILE A 64 28.84 -6.65 3.71
CA ILE A 64 30.01 -5.93 3.23
C ILE A 64 31.14 -6.23 4.20
N GLU A 65 32.16 -6.95 3.74
CA GLU A 65 33.39 -7.21 4.49
C GLU A 65 34.55 -6.46 3.83
N GLY A 66 35.00 -5.37 4.44
CA GLY A 66 35.99 -4.47 3.85
C GLY A 66 35.45 -3.79 2.59
N ASN A 67 36.14 -3.93 1.46
CA ASN A 67 35.72 -3.38 0.16
C ASN A 67 35.11 -4.45 -0.77
N ARG A 68 34.46 -5.46 -0.20
CA ARG A 68 33.81 -6.56 -0.93
C ARG A 68 32.38 -6.72 -0.45
N LEU A 69 31.47 -6.88 -1.40
CA LEU A 69 30.09 -7.27 -1.14
C LEU A 69 29.96 -8.77 -1.40
N THR A 70 29.46 -9.50 -0.41
CA THR A 70 29.32 -10.96 -0.47
C THR A 70 27.96 -11.40 0.05
N LEU A 71 27.63 -12.67 -0.16
CA LEU A 71 26.57 -13.33 0.60
C LEU A 71 27.08 -13.59 2.01
N ASN A 72 26.22 -13.41 3.01
CA ASN A 72 26.48 -13.83 4.38
C ASN A 72 26.79 -15.34 4.40
N LYS A 73 28.02 -15.67 4.80
CA LYS A 73 28.54 -17.05 4.80
C LYS A 73 27.75 -18.00 5.72
N ASP A 74 27.08 -17.46 6.73
CA ASP A 74 26.31 -18.22 7.72
C ASP A 74 24.81 -18.28 7.38
N ALA A 75 24.39 -17.61 6.30
CA ALA A 75 23.03 -17.67 5.81
C ALA A 75 22.68 -19.03 5.18
N ASP A 76 21.45 -19.48 5.40
CA ASP A 76 20.88 -20.67 4.79
C ASP A 76 20.29 -20.32 3.41
N MET A 77 21.12 -20.46 2.39
CA MET A 77 20.70 -20.21 1.00
C MET A 77 19.68 -21.24 0.50
N ASN A 78 19.62 -22.46 1.05
CA ASN A 78 18.60 -23.42 0.63
C ASN A 78 17.22 -22.93 1.05
N ALA A 79 17.08 -22.45 2.28
CA ALA A 79 15.84 -21.83 2.75
C ALA A 79 15.47 -20.58 1.93
N PHE A 80 16.45 -19.80 1.48
CA PHE A 80 16.18 -18.68 0.57
C PHE A 80 15.57 -19.16 -0.75
N PHE A 81 16.14 -20.19 -1.39
CA PHE A 81 15.64 -20.72 -2.66
C PHE A 81 14.28 -21.40 -2.55
N GLU A 82 13.95 -21.96 -1.39
CA GLU A 82 12.62 -22.50 -1.08
C GLU A 82 11.55 -21.39 -1.02
N ASN A 83 11.93 -20.20 -0.53
CA ASN A 83 11.02 -19.07 -0.36
C ASN A 83 10.91 -18.19 -1.61
N ASP A 84 11.95 -18.07 -2.45
CA ASP A 84 11.92 -17.27 -3.67
C ASP A 84 12.53 -17.99 -4.88
N PHE A 85 11.66 -18.62 -5.66
CA PHE A 85 12.03 -19.36 -6.86
C PHE A 85 12.49 -18.48 -8.03
N ARG A 86 12.28 -17.15 -7.97
CA ARG A 86 12.72 -16.22 -9.03
C ARG A 86 14.25 -16.18 -9.11
N TRP A 87 14.90 -16.37 -7.97
CA TRP A 87 16.35 -16.42 -7.83
C TRP A 87 16.87 -17.87 -7.88
N SER A 88 17.49 -18.28 -8.98
CA SER A 88 18.21 -19.57 -9.02
C SER A 88 19.63 -19.45 -8.48
N PRO A 89 20.27 -20.55 -8.03
CA PRO A 89 21.67 -20.54 -7.59
C PRO A 89 22.62 -19.94 -8.63
N LYS A 90 22.40 -20.26 -9.92
CA LYS A 90 23.20 -19.71 -11.03
C LYS A 90 23.00 -18.21 -11.19
N ILE A 91 21.75 -17.74 -11.12
CA ILE A 91 21.42 -16.32 -11.26
C ILE A 91 22.02 -15.53 -10.10
N ILE A 92 21.82 -15.97 -8.85
CA ILE A 92 22.37 -15.30 -7.67
C ILE A 92 23.88 -15.24 -7.75
N SER A 93 24.56 -16.36 -8.00
CA SER A 93 26.03 -16.37 -8.03
C SER A 93 26.58 -15.34 -9.01
N HIS A 94 26.00 -15.25 -10.21
CA HIS A 94 26.43 -14.26 -11.20
C HIS A 94 26.02 -12.84 -10.82
N TYR A 95 24.81 -12.66 -10.27
CA TYR A 95 24.32 -11.36 -9.84
C TYR A 95 25.20 -10.76 -8.73
N ILE A 96 25.60 -11.57 -7.74
CA ILE A 96 26.46 -11.12 -6.63
C ILE A 96 27.86 -10.76 -7.13
N GLU A 97 28.44 -11.52 -8.06
CA GLU A 97 29.71 -11.17 -8.70
C GLU A 97 29.63 -9.79 -9.37
N LEU A 98 28.58 -9.55 -10.15
CA LEU A 98 28.35 -8.26 -10.81
C LEU A 98 28.02 -7.13 -9.81
N LEU A 99 27.33 -7.45 -8.72
CA LEU A 99 26.96 -6.50 -7.67
C LEU A 99 28.17 -6.04 -6.87
N ASP A 100 29.05 -6.96 -6.49
CA ASP A 100 30.34 -6.69 -5.86
C ASP A 100 31.27 -5.89 -6.78
N ARG A 101 31.24 -6.18 -8.09
CA ARG A 101 31.94 -5.36 -9.08
C ARG A 101 31.37 -3.95 -9.15
N PHE A 102 30.06 -3.79 -9.29
CA PHE A 102 29.42 -2.48 -9.31
C PHE A 102 29.72 -1.66 -8.05
N TYR A 103 29.68 -2.29 -6.87
CA TYR A 103 29.99 -1.65 -5.59
C TYR A 103 31.37 -0.98 -5.61
N ARG A 104 32.38 -1.65 -6.19
CA ARG A 104 33.74 -1.12 -6.32
C ARG A 104 33.89 -0.16 -7.49
N ASP A 105 33.42 -0.54 -8.68
CA ASP A 105 33.60 0.22 -9.92
C ASP A 105 32.91 1.59 -9.81
N SER A 106 31.81 1.70 -9.05
CA SER A 106 31.10 2.96 -8.79
C SER A 106 31.54 3.75 -7.57
N ASP A 107 32.52 3.25 -6.81
CA ASP A 107 32.89 3.78 -5.49
C ASP A 107 31.64 4.02 -4.61
N PHE A 108 30.79 3.00 -4.52
CA PHE A 108 29.51 3.09 -3.82
C PHE A 108 29.70 3.45 -2.33
N GLU A 109 30.82 3.02 -1.73
CA GLU A 109 31.17 3.35 -0.36
C GLU A 109 31.33 4.87 -0.18
N TYR A 110 31.97 5.56 -1.12
CA TYR A 110 32.07 7.02 -1.11
C TYR A 110 30.68 7.67 -1.19
N PHE A 111 29.85 7.23 -2.14
CA PHE A 111 28.47 7.74 -2.25
C PHE A 111 27.67 7.54 -0.96
N PHE A 112 27.77 6.36 -0.35
CA PHE A 112 27.09 6.04 0.90
C PHE A 112 27.56 6.95 2.04
N LYS A 113 28.88 7.10 2.22
CA LYS A 113 29.45 7.99 3.25
C LYS A 113 29.09 9.45 3.04
N LYS A 114 29.06 9.92 1.79
CA LYS A 114 28.65 11.30 1.45
C LYS A 114 27.23 11.63 1.93
N HIS A 115 26.34 10.63 1.99
CA HIS A 115 24.94 10.78 2.41
C HIS A 115 24.66 10.28 3.84
N GLN A 116 25.70 9.92 4.61
CA GLN A 116 25.55 9.30 5.93
C GLN A 116 24.69 10.15 6.89
N SER A 117 24.88 11.47 6.89
CA SER A 117 24.07 12.37 7.74
C SER A 117 22.58 12.33 7.39
N LEU A 118 22.22 12.15 6.11
CA LEU A 118 20.82 12.02 5.70
C LEU A 118 20.24 10.69 6.17
N TYR A 119 21.00 9.59 6.07
CA TYR A 119 20.56 8.28 6.54
C TYR A 119 20.34 8.28 8.06
N LEU A 120 21.29 8.81 8.84
CA LEU A 120 21.15 8.91 10.29
C LEU A 120 19.93 9.73 10.70
N LEU A 121 19.70 10.89 10.08
CA LEU A 121 18.48 11.69 10.33
C LEU A 121 17.20 10.94 9.95
N SER A 122 17.26 10.11 8.91
CA SER A 122 16.13 9.29 8.49
C SER A 122 15.82 8.20 9.50
N GLU A 123 16.85 7.55 10.05
CA GLU A 123 16.73 6.56 11.13
C GLU A 123 16.18 7.21 12.40
N GLU A 124 16.76 8.33 12.85
CA GLU A 124 16.31 9.06 14.05
C GLU A 124 14.83 9.47 13.95
N ASN A 125 14.40 9.98 12.78
CA ASN A 125 12.99 10.34 12.57
C ASN A 125 12.07 9.12 12.49
N PHE A 126 12.58 7.96 12.06
CA PHE A 126 11.79 6.73 11.98
C PHE A 126 11.67 6.06 13.35
N ASP A 127 12.70 6.13 14.19
CA ASP A 127 12.67 5.63 15.57
C ASP A 127 11.54 6.29 16.38
N LEU A 128 11.22 7.56 16.09
CA LEU A 128 10.07 8.24 16.70
C LEU A 128 8.74 7.52 16.40
N VAL A 129 8.57 7.01 15.18
CA VAL A 129 7.39 6.23 14.78
C VAL A 129 7.40 4.86 15.45
N LEU A 130 8.56 4.22 15.56
CA LEU A 130 8.67 2.90 16.18
C LEU A 130 8.31 2.90 17.68
N ASN A 131 8.32 4.05 18.35
CA ASN A 131 7.83 4.17 19.73
C ASN A 131 6.33 3.85 19.87
N ASP A 132 5.55 4.03 18.79
CA ASP A 132 4.11 3.74 18.77
C ASP A 132 3.82 2.27 18.40
N LEU A 133 4.87 1.47 18.10
CA LEU A 133 4.74 0.06 17.74
C LEU A 133 4.72 -0.82 19.00
N ASP A 134 3.54 -1.30 19.39
CA ASP A 134 3.37 -2.36 20.39
C ASP A 134 3.90 -3.72 19.89
N LEU A 135 5.15 -4.03 20.23
CA LEU A 135 5.77 -5.33 19.93
C LEU A 135 5.23 -6.47 20.81
N GLU A 136 4.71 -6.18 22.01
CA GLU A 136 4.14 -7.20 22.91
C GLU A 136 2.81 -7.73 22.37
N TRP A 137 2.08 -6.92 21.61
CA TRP A 137 0.90 -7.41 20.88
C TRP A 137 1.22 -8.62 20.01
N PHE A 138 2.35 -8.62 19.28
CA PHE A 138 2.72 -9.76 18.42
C PHE A 138 2.95 -11.04 19.24
N ASN A 139 3.60 -10.92 20.40
CA ASN A 139 3.80 -12.05 21.30
C ASN A 139 2.47 -12.55 21.86
N SER A 140 1.59 -11.64 22.30
CA SER A 140 0.25 -12.00 22.77
C SER A 140 -0.57 -12.66 21.66
N PHE A 141 -0.54 -12.13 20.44
CA PHE A 141 -1.41 -12.54 19.35
C PHE A 141 -0.93 -13.82 18.66
N PHE A 142 0.37 -13.92 18.37
CA PHE A 142 0.98 -15.05 17.65
C PHE A 142 1.69 -16.06 18.55
N GLY A 143 1.96 -15.73 19.82
CA GLY A 143 2.61 -16.62 20.79
C GLY A 143 4.13 -16.69 20.66
N THR A 144 4.75 -15.80 19.89
CA THR A 144 6.21 -15.73 19.75
C THR A 144 6.64 -14.27 19.65
N PRO A 145 7.59 -13.82 20.48
CA PRO A 145 8.07 -12.44 20.44
C PRO A 145 8.88 -12.16 19.17
N ILE A 146 9.03 -10.87 18.84
CA ILE A 146 9.79 -10.41 17.68
C ILE A 146 10.65 -9.20 18.03
N SER A 147 11.78 -9.11 17.35
CA SER A 147 12.63 -7.92 17.31
C SER A 147 12.93 -7.64 15.83
N PRO A 148 12.05 -6.87 15.15
CA PRO A 148 12.14 -6.70 13.71
C PRO A 148 13.26 -5.73 13.34
N LYS A 149 14.04 -6.06 12.30
CA LYS A 149 15.01 -5.14 11.70
C LYS A 149 14.32 -4.25 10.65
N ILE A 150 14.17 -2.97 10.95
CA ILE A 150 13.60 -2.01 10.00
C ILE A 150 14.73 -1.32 9.24
N ILE A 151 14.63 -1.33 7.90
CA ILE A 151 15.55 -0.64 7.00
C ILE A 151 14.78 0.45 6.28
N VAL A 152 15.17 1.70 6.46
CA VAL A 152 14.58 2.84 5.76
C VAL A 152 15.22 2.98 4.38
N SER A 153 14.44 2.86 3.32
CA SER A 153 14.89 3.04 1.94
C SER A 153 14.42 4.35 1.35
N LEU A 154 15.37 5.26 1.12
CA LEU A 154 15.12 6.53 0.45
C LEU A 154 14.85 6.38 -1.06
N CYS A 155 15.07 5.19 -1.64
CA CYS A 155 14.85 4.92 -3.07
C CYS A 155 13.52 4.20 -3.37
N ASN A 156 12.92 3.53 -2.39
CA ASN A 156 11.77 2.66 -2.66
C ASN A 156 10.44 3.42 -2.74
N GLY A 157 10.39 4.69 -2.31
CA GLY A 157 9.18 5.49 -2.36
C GLY A 157 8.01 4.88 -1.61
N HIS A 158 6.90 4.65 -2.31
CA HIS A 158 5.70 4.02 -1.75
C HIS A 158 5.86 2.52 -1.50
N SER A 159 6.88 1.88 -2.07
CA SER A 159 7.08 0.43 -1.97
C SER A 159 7.75 0.05 -0.64
N SER A 160 7.13 -0.87 0.09
CA SER A 160 7.72 -1.50 1.28
C SER A 160 7.66 -3.01 1.13
N TYR A 161 8.61 -3.71 1.75
CA TYR A 161 8.76 -5.15 1.57
C TYR A 161 9.21 -5.83 2.86
N SER A 162 8.47 -6.85 3.28
CA SER A 162 8.88 -7.80 4.31
C SER A 162 10.13 -8.55 3.87
N SER A 163 10.99 -8.88 4.83
CA SER A 163 12.17 -9.69 4.56
C SER A 163 12.55 -10.50 5.79
N SER A 164 13.18 -11.64 5.55
CA SER A 164 13.75 -12.45 6.62
C SER A 164 15.09 -13.02 6.19
N LEU A 165 15.99 -13.17 7.16
CA LEU A 165 17.26 -13.84 7.00
C LEU A 165 17.21 -15.10 7.87
N LYS A 166 17.28 -16.27 7.24
CA LYS A 166 17.45 -17.54 7.94
C LYS A 166 18.92 -17.95 7.92
N MET A 167 19.44 -18.27 9.09
CA MET A 167 20.82 -18.71 9.30
C MET A 167 20.91 -20.23 9.32
N LYS A 168 22.10 -20.78 9.07
CA LYS A 168 22.36 -22.24 9.06
C LYS A 168 22.13 -22.91 10.42
N ASP A 169 22.21 -22.15 11.52
CA ASP A 169 21.90 -22.62 12.87
C ASP A 169 20.40 -22.67 13.17
N GLY A 170 19.56 -22.24 12.21
CA GLY A 170 18.10 -22.20 12.32
C GLY A 170 17.56 -20.89 12.89
N SER A 171 18.41 -19.94 13.30
CA SER A 171 17.96 -18.61 13.73
C SER A 171 17.37 -17.81 12.56
N ILE A 172 16.34 -17.01 12.87
CA ILE A 172 15.62 -16.20 11.88
C ILE A 172 15.61 -14.76 12.37
N SER A 173 16.11 -13.85 11.54
CA SER A 173 15.94 -12.41 11.71
C SER A 173 14.85 -11.93 10.77
N VAL A 174 13.77 -11.36 11.31
CA VAL A 174 12.68 -10.78 10.53
C VAL A 174 12.88 -9.27 10.42
N GLY A 175 12.43 -8.67 9.35
CA GLY A 175 12.49 -7.24 9.15
C GLY A 175 11.60 -6.75 8.02
N ALA A 176 11.70 -5.45 7.77
CA ALA A 176 11.03 -4.82 6.64
C ALA A 176 11.93 -3.73 6.06
N VAL A 177 11.90 -3.59 4.74
CA VAL A 177 12.44 -2.44 4.04
C VAL A 177 11.28 -1.48 3.80
N ILE A 178 11.29 -0.33 4.48
CA ILE A 178 10.22 0.67 4.39
C ILE A 178 10.65 1.79 3.46
N GLY A 179 9.85 2.06 2.43
CA GLY A 179 10.09 3.16 1.51
C GLY A 179 9.74 4.53 2.08
N THR A 180 10.46 5.56 1.66
CA THR A 180 10.24 6.95 2.10
C THR A 180 9.49 7.76 1.04
N THR A 181 8.31 8.29 1.41
CA THR A 181 7.48 9.11 0.51
C THR A 181 7.39 10.59 0.90
N MET A 182 7.74 10.93 2.14
CA MET A 182 7.55 12.28 2.67
C MET A 182 8.86 12.89 3.17
N ILE A 183 9.03 14.17 2.88
CA ILE A 183 10.15 15.00 3.30
C ILE A 183 9.62 16.32 3.89
N ASN A 184 10.34 16.87 4.86
CA ASN A 184 10.04 18.21 5.36
C ASN A 184 10.56 19.30 4.40
N SER A 185 10.35 20.58 4.75
CA SER A 185 10.78 21.73 3.94
C SER A 185 12.30 21.84 3.71
N LYS A 186 13.10 21.08 4.47
CA LYS A 186 14.56 20.98 4.32
C LYS A 186 15.00 19.78 3.47
N GLY A 187 14.05 18.99 2.95
CA GLY A 187 14.34 17.78 2.18
C GLY A 187 14.75 16.57 3.02
N ILE A 188 14.52 16.61 4.34
CA ILE A 188 14.84 15.50 5.25
C ILE A 188 13.59 14.61 5.36
N PRO A 189 13.73 13.28 5.25
CA PRO A 189 12.63 12.34 5.48
C PRO A 189 11.88 12.61 6.77
N GLN A 190 10.55 12.70 6.68
CA GLN A 190 9.67 12.94 7.83
C GLN A 190 8.52 11.96 7.78
N TYR A 191 8.28 11.28 8.90
CA TYR A 191 7.24 10.25 9.03
C TYR A 191 6.11 10.65 9.98
N GLU A 192 6.34 11.72 10.76
CA GLU A 192 5.33 12.34 11.60
C GLU A 192 4.14 12.81 10.74
N GLY A 193 2.92 12.62 11.26
CA GLY A 193 1.69 12.98 10.55
C GLY A 193 1.17 11.93 9.57
N MET A 194 1.88 10.80 9.37
CA MET A 194 1.33 9.63 8.66
C MET A 194 0.33 8.83 9.50
N GLY A 195 0.31 9.06 10.82
CA GLY A 195 -0.61 8.41 11.77
C GLY A 195 -0.53 6.89 11.68
N SER A 196 -1.69 6.22 11.78
CA SER A 196 -1.79 4.76 11.61
C SER A 196 -1.34 4.24 10.26
N SER A 197 -1.14 5.06 9.23
CA SER A 197 -0.78 4.57 7.89
C SER A 197 0.62 3.96 7.85
N ILE A 198 1.61 4.62 8.47
CA ILE A 198 2.98 4.09 8.49
C ILE A 198 3.10 2.87 9.41
N ILE A 199 2.43 2.89 10.55
CA ILE A 199 2.38 1.75 11.47
C ILE A 199 1.68 0.57 10.82
N SER A 200 0.56 0.80 10.13
CA SER A 200 -0.14 -0.23 9.36
C SER A 200 0.77 -0.90 8.34
N PHE A 201 1.63 -0.15 7.62
CA PHE A 201 2.62 -0.75 6.72
C PHE A 201 3.66 -1.59 7.47
N ILE A 202 4.24 -1.07 8.55
CA ILE A 202 5.24 -1.83 9.34
C ILE A 202 4.63 -3.13 9.88
N VAL A 203 3.44 -3.04 10.46
CA VAL A 203 2.71 -4.18 11.00
C VAL A 203 2.34 -5.16 9.89
N HIS A 204 1.91 -4.68 8.73
CA HIS A 204 1.63 -5.52 7.56
C HIS A 204 2.86 -6.34 7.15
N GLU A 205 4.01 -5.68 6.99
CA GLU A 205 5.24 -6.37 6.60
C GLU A 205 5.72 -7.36 7.67
N ILE A 206 5.56 -7.03 8.96
CA ILE A 206 5.87 -7.97 10.05
C ILE A 206 4.88 -9.14 10.06
N CYS A 207 3.60 -8.91 9.82
CA CYS A 207 2.58 -9.96 9.82
C CYS A 207 2.87 -11.05 8.79
N HIS A 208 3.50 -10.74 7.64
CA HIS A 208 3.92 -11.76 6.67
C HIS A 208 4.77 -12.87 7.29
N SER A 209 5.69 -12.55 8.23
CA SER A 209 6.58 -13.55 8.84
C SER A 209 5.86 -14.55 9.75
N TYR A 210 4.72 -14.15 10.30
CA TYR A 210 3.89 -15.01 11.14
C TYR A 210 2.80 -15.71 10.35
N VAL A 211 2.11 -14.95 9.50
CA VAL A 211 0.88 -15.36 8.85
C VAL A 211 1.16 -16.32 7.69
N ASN A 212 2.17 -16.07 6.86
CA ASN A 212 2.39 -16.89 5.67
C ASN A 212 2.68 -18.36 6.02
N PRO A 213 3.58 -18.69 6.97
CA PRO A 213 3.78 -20.09 7.38
C PRO A 213 2.53 -20.75 7.96
N ILE A 214 1.69 -19.98 8.67
CA ILE A 214 0.42 -20.46 9.20
C ILE A 214 -0.56 -20.76 8.04
N VAL A 215 -0.69 -19.84 7.09
CA VAL A 215 -1.53 -20.00 5.90
C VAL A 215 -1.06 -21.17 5.04
N ASP A 216 0.25 -21.40 4.90
CA ASP A 216 0.81 -22.55 4.18
C ASP A 216 0.30 -23.90 4.70
N ARG A 217 0.21 -24.05 6.03
CA ARG A 217 -0.32 -25.27 6.66
C ARG A 217 -1.79 -25.53 6.30
N TYR A 218 -2.54 -24.48 5.97
CA TYR A 218 -3.95 -24.54 5.60
C TYR A 218 -4.18 -24.30 4.09
N MET A 219 -3.12 -24.14 3.29
CA MET A 219 -3.23 -23.74 1.89
C MET A 219 -4.10 -24.72 1.10
N ASN A 220 -3.78 -26.02 1.18
CA ASN A 220 -4.54 -27.07 0.49
C ASN A 220 -6.03 -27.09 0.90
N ARG A 221 -6.34 -26.66 2.13
CA ARG A 221 -7.70 -26.64 2.66
C ARG A 221 -8.50 -25.42 2.16
N MET A 222 -7.86 -24.27 2.02
CA MET A 222 -8.51 -23.00 1.68
C MET A 222 -8.43 -22.66 0.18
N LEU A 223 -7.50 -23.26 -0.56
CA LEU A 223 -7.28 -22.95 -1.98
C LEU A 223 -8.55 -23.12 -2.84
N PRO A 224 -9.38 -24.18 -2.69
CA PRO A 224 -10.61 -24.31 -3.49
C PRO A 224 -11.61 -23.15 -3.28
N ALA A 225 -11.75 -22.69 -2.03
CA ALA A 225 -12.58 -21.54 -1.71
C ALA A 225 -11.99 -20.25 -2.31
N ALA A 226 -10.67 -20.07 -2.20
CA ALA A 226 -9.98 -18.92 -2.78
C ALA A 226 -10.09 -18.88 -4.31
N GLU A 227 -10.00 -20.02 -5.00
CA GLU A 227 -10.20 -20.12 -6.45
C GLU A 227 -11.63 -19.78 -6.87
N THR A 228 -12.61 -20.09 -6.02
CA THR A 228 -14.02 -19.70 -6.25
C THR A 228 -14.22 -18.19 -6.08
N ILE A 229 -13.50 -17.58 -5.13
CA ILE A 229 -13.59 -16.14 -4.81
C ILE A 229 -12.88 -15.26 -5.86
N LEU A 230 -11.68 -15.68 -6.29
CA LEU A 230 -10.77 -14.85 -7.09
C LEU A 230 -11.41 -14.17 -8.32
N PRO A 231 -12.26 -14.84 -9.14
CA PRO A 231 -12.87 -14.22 -10.31
C PRO A 231 -13.69 -12.96 -10.00
N PHE A 232 -14.29 -12.86 -8.80
CA PHE A 232 -15.12 -11.72 -8.40
C PHE A 232 -14.32 -10.45 -8.08
N VAL A 233 -13.02 -10.60 -7.80
CA VAL A 233 -12.15 -9.53 -7.29
C VAL A 233 -10.86 -9.35 -8.09
N SER A 234 -10.62 -10.22 -9.07
CA SER A 234 -9.40 -10.26 -9.89
C SER A 234 -9.05 -8.92 -10.54
N GLU A 235 -10.02 -8.16 -11.05
CA GLU A 235 -9.76 -6.85 -11.66
C GLU A 235 -9.14 -5.86 -10.66
N ALA A 236 -9.65 -5.82 -9.42
CA ALA A 236 -9.12 -4.95 -8.37
C ALA A 236 -7.76 -5.44 -7.86
N LEU A 237 -7.62 -6.75 -7.65
CA LEU A 237 -6.38 -7.37 -7.17
C LEU A 237 -5.22 -7.19 -8.16
N LEU A 238 -5.48 -7.27 -9.47
CA LEU A 238 -4.46 -7.06 -10.51
C LEU A 238 -3.91 -5.62 -10.50
N GLN A 239 -4.69 -4.64 -10.06
CA GLN A 239 -4.20 -3.25 -9.87
C GLN A 239 -3.20 -3.15 -8.72
N SER A 240 -3.18 -4.11 -7.81
CA SER A 240 -2.18 -4.27 -6.74
C SER A 240 -1.19 -5.39 -7.06
N HIS A 241 -1.08 -5.81 -8.33
CA HIS A 241 -0.19 -6.87 -8.80
C HIS A 241 -0.42 -8.26 -8.20
N TYR A 242 -1.58 -8.50 -7.59
CA TYR A 242 -1.96 -9.81 -7.07
C TYR A 242 -2.74 -10.60 -8.14
N SER A 243 -2.21 -11.74 -8.57
CA SER A 243 -2.77 -12.50 -9.70
C SER A 243 -3.13 -13.96 -9.40
N SER A 244 -2.94 -14.43 -8.17
CA SER A 244 -3.20 -15.83 -7.80
C SER A 244 -4.07 -15.96 -6.55
N ALA A 245 -4.80 -17.07 -6.43
CA ALA A 245 -5.61 -17.39 -5.26
C ALA A 245 -4.74 -17.57 -4.00
N GLN A 246 -3.53 -18.11 -4.16
CA GLN A 246 -2.53 -18.24 -3.10
C GLN A 246 -2.09 -16.87 -2.58
N THR A 247 -1.69 -15.95 -3.46
CA THR A 247 -1.32 -14.58 -3.07
C THR A 247 -2.48 -13.85 -2.41
N MET A 248 -3.70 -14.03 -2.93
CA MET A 248 -4.92 -13.48 -2.33
C MET A 248 -5.15 -14.02 -0.92
N LEU A 249 -4.86 -15.30 -0.64
CA LEU A 249 -4.95 -15.85 0.71
C LEU A 249 -3.93 -15.19 1.64
N TYR A 250 -2.65 -15.18 1.30
CA TYR A 250 -1.62 -14.55 2.15
C TYR A 250 -2.02 -13.11 2.51
N GLU A 251 -2.30 -12.30 1.50
CA GLU A 251 -2.68 -10.89 1.67
C GLU A 251 -3.97 -10.72 2.48
N SER A 252 -4.99 -11.54 2.23
CA SER A 252 -6.27 -11.51 2.97
C SER A 252 -6.06 -11.79 4.46
N PHE A 253 -5.13 -12.67 4.82
CA PHE A 253 -4.85 -13.00 6.21
C PHE A 253 -3.91 -11.98 6.88
N VAL A 254 -2.86 -11.53 6.17
CA VAL A 254 -1.98 -10.46 6.65
C VAL A 254 -2.79 -9.19 6.94
N ARG A 255 -3.64 -8.76 5.99
CA ARG A 255 -4.48 -7.56 6.14
C ARG A 255 -5.41 -7.64 7.33
N VAL A 256 -6.07 -8.77 7.59
CA VAL A 256 -6.96 -8.86 8.75
C VAL A 256 -6.20 -8.87 10.08
N CYS A 257 -4.98 -9.44 10.12
CA CYS A 257 -4.12 -9.35 11.29
C CYS A 257 -3.62 -7.91 11.51
N THR A 258 -3.25 -7.19 10.45
CA THR A 258 -2.92 -5.75 10.52
C THR A 258 -4.10 -4.95 11.04
N LEU A 259 -5.31 -5.21 10.54
CA LEU A 259 -6.52 -4.54 11.03
C LEU A 259 -6.81 -4.84 12.50
N ALA A 260 -6.57 -6.08 12.95
CA ALA A 260 -6.72 -6.45 14.36
C ALA A 260 -5.70 -5.74 15.26
N TYR A 261 -4.49 -5.47 14.77
CA TYR A 261 -3.51 -4.63 15.46
C TYR A 261 -3.99 -3.19 15.59
N ILE A 262 -4.44 -2.58 14.48
CA ILE A 262 -4.93 -1.20 14.48
C ILE A 262 -6.18 -1.06 15.36
N GLU A 263 -7.06 -2.05 15.37
CA GLU A 263 -8.22 -2.10 16.27
C GLU A 263 -7.82 -2.27 17.74
N HIS A 264 -6.74 -3.01 18.03
CA HIS A 264 -6.22 -3.14 19.38
C HIS A 264 -5.74 -1.80 19.93
N ASP A 265 -4.96 -1.06 19.14
CA ASP A 265 -4.33 0.19 19.57
C ASP A 265 -5.21 1.43 19.31
N THR A 266 -6.46 1.34 19.74
CA THR A 266 -7.43 2.45 19.63
C THR A 266 -7.03 3.70 20.40
N LEU A 267 -6.10 3.58 21.37
CA LEU A 267 -5.60 4.72 22.15
C LEU A 267 -4.63 5.59 21.32
N ASN A 268 -3.83 4.98 20.44
CA ASN A 268 -2.89 5.72 19.59
C ASN A 268 -3.49 6.10 18.23
N TYR A 269 -4.41 5.30 17.68
CA TYR A 269 -4.93 5.51 16.32
C TYR A 269 -6.39 5.99 16.26
N GLY A 270 -7.15 5.90 17.35
CA GLY A 270 -8.57 6.29 17.38
C GLY A 270 -9.47 5.36 16.54
N GLY A 271 -10.71 5.18 16.96
CA GLY A 271 -11.63 4.24 16.31
C GLY A 271 -11.97 4.54 14.84
N GLY A 272 -11.61 5.71 14.29
CA GLY A 272 -11.80 6.06 12.88
C GLY A 272 -10.78 5.41 11.93
N ASP A 273 -9.60 5.06 12.43
CA ASP A 273 -8.48 4.60 11.60
C ASP A 273 -8.70 3.18 11.11
N VAL A 274 -9.30 2.30 11.92
CA VAL A 274 -9.65 0.95 11.47
C VAL A 274 -10.63 0.98 10.29
N TYR A 275 -11.61 1.89 10.28
CA TYR A 275 -12.54 2.03 9.15
C TYR A 275 -11.85 2.49 7.88
N PHE A 276 -10.84 3.36 8.00
CA PHE A 276 -10.02 3.78 6.86
C PHE A 276 -9.28 2.60 6.24
N HIS A 277 -8.59 1.81 7.05
CA HIS A 277 -7.82 0.65 6.57
C HIS A 277 -8.71 -0.47 6.05
N VAL A 278 -9.90 -0.68 6.63
CA VAL A 278 -10.93 -1.59 6.10
C VAL A 278 -11.37 -1.13 4.72
N ALA A 279 -11.79 0.14 4.58
CA ALA A 279 -12.25 0.67 3.31
C ALA A 279 -11.16 0.62 2.23
N ALA A 280 -9.90 0.93 2.59
CA ALA A 280 -8.75 0.82 1.69
C ALA A 280 -8.52 -0.63 1.22
N SER A 281 -8.62 -1.60 2.12
CA SER A 281 -8.44 -3.02 1.77
C SER A 281 -9.59 -3.57 0.94
N GLU A 282 -10.84 -3.21 1.25
CA GLU A 282 -11.99 -3.59 0.41
C GLU A 282 -11.89 -2.93 -0.97
N PHE A 283 -11.39 -1.70 -1.04
CA PHE A 283 -11.16 -1.00 -2.30
C PHE A 283 -10.10 -1.68 -3.18
N SER A 284 -9.05 -2.25 -2.58
CA SER A 284 -8.02 -3.01 -3.32
C SER A 284 -8.45 -4.44 -3.69
N GLY A 285 -9.72 -4.81 -3.45
CA GLY A 285 -10.29 -6.09 -3.89
C GLY A 285 -10.55 -7.08 -2.75
N PHE A 286 -10.16 -6.78 -1.51
CA PHE A 286 -10.46 -7.65 -0.36
C PHE A 286 -11.82 -7.31 0.24
N ILE A 287 -12.88 -7.42 -0.56
CA ILE A 287 -14.23 -6.91 -0.26
C ILE A 287 -14.89 -7.43 1.03
N TRP A 288 -14.32 -8.47 1.65
CA TRP A 288 -14.80 -9.13 2.86
C TRP A 288 -14.07 -8.69 4.14
N MET A 289 -13.14 -7.72 4.08
CA MET A 289 -12.29 -7.38 5.23
C MET A 289 -13.07 -7.00 6.49
N GLN A 290 -14.13 -6.19 6.38
CA GLN A 290 -14.93 -5.86 7.56
C GLN A 290 -15.55 -7.11 8.20
N ASN A 291 -16.12 -7.99 7.39
CA ASN A 291 -16.78 -9.20 7.85
C ASN A 291 -15.77 -10.19 8.45
N LYS A 292 -14.58 -10.31 7.87
CA LYS A 292 -13.50 -11.16 8.38
C LYS A 292 -12.93 -10.62 9.69
N LEU A 293 -12.76 -9.30 9.83
CA LEU A 293 -12.33 -8.67 11.08
C LEU A 293 -13.37 -8.89 12.19
N ASN A 294 -14.66 -8.69 11.88
CA ASN A 294 -15.75 -8.98 12.83
C ASN A 294 -15.76 -10.46 13.26
N PHE A 295 -15.51 -11.39 12.33
CA PHE A 295 -15.41 -12.80 12.66
C PHE A 295 -14.20 -13.09 13.55
N LEU A 296 -13.05 -12.48 13.26
CA LEU A 296 -11.82 -12.58 14.05
C LEU A 296 -11.99 -12.03 15.48
N ALA A 297 -12.92 -11.09 15.73
CA ALA A 297 -13.26 -10.68 17.10
C ALA A 297 -13.70 -11.87 17.98
N SER A 298 -14.23 -12.95 17.40
CA SER A 298 -14.54 -14.19 18.13
C SER A 298 -13.29 -14.86 18.73
N PHE A 299 -12.14 -14.76 18.08
CA PHE A 299 -10.86 -15.21 18.64
C PHE A 299 -10.51 -14.42 19.90
N ASN A 300 -10.63 -13.09 19.86
CA ASN A 300 -10.35 -12.21 21.00
C ASN A 300 -11.24 -12.51 22.21
N HIS A 301 -12.51 -12.89 22.00
CA HIS A 301 -13.43 -13.25 23.08
C HIS A 301 -13.18 -14.66 23.66
N ASN A 302 -12.46 -15.52 22.94
CA ASN A 302 -12.29 -16.93 23.28
C ASN A 302 -10.81 -17.32 23.43
N ARG A 303 -9.96 -16.39 23.89
CA ARG A 303 -8.51 -16.57 24.04
C ARG A 303 -8.09 -17.74 24.96
N ILE A 304 -8.98 -18.22 25.82
CA ILE A 304 -8.74 -19.44 26.63
C ILE A 304 -8.76 -20.70 25.74
N LEU A 305 -9.70 -20.77 24.78
CA LEU A 305 -9.81 -21.88 23.82
C LEU A 305 -8.81 -21.71 22.67
N TYR A 306 -8.57 -20.47 22.28
CA TYR A 306 -7.69 -20.09 21.18
C TYR A 306 -6.57 -19.18 21.69
N PRO A 307 -5.52 -19.72 22.32
CA PRO A 307 -4.47 -18.91 22.94
C PRO A 307 -3.76 -17.99 21.96
N TYR A 308 -3.55 -18.45 20.72
CA TYR A 308 -2.82 -17.74 19.67
C TYR A 308 -3.56 -17.82 18.33
N PHE A 309 -3.27 -16.89 17.42
CA PHE A 309 -3.92 -16.81 16.11
C PHE A 309 -3.99 -18.15 15.36
N GLU A 310 -2.89 -18.90 15.35
CA GLU A 310 -2.83 -20.22 14.70
C GLU A 310 -3.92 -21.18 15.19
N SER A 311 -4.22 -21.18 16.49
CA SER A 311 -5.23 -22.09 17.06
C SER A 311 -6.65 -21.80 16.56
N PHE A 312 -6.90 -20.61 15.99
CA PHE A 312 -8.18 -20.22 15.41
C PHE A 312 -8.27 -20.46 13.90
N MET A 313 -7.19 -20.90 13.24
CA MET A 313 -7.14 -21.01 11.78
C MET A 313 -8.16 -21.97 11.18
N GLU A 314 -8.52 -23.04 11.87
CA GLU A 314 -9.57 -23.95 11.37
C GLU A 314 -10.92 -23.22 11.24
N GLN A 315 -11.26 -22.33 12.18
CA GLN A 315 -12.47 -21.52 12.09
C GLN A 315 -12.40 -20.51 10.93
N LEU A 316 -11.22 -19.94 10.69
CA LEU A 316 -11.00 -19.04 9.56
C LEU A 316 -11.03 -19.77 8.21
N ALA A 317 -10.58 -21.02 8.14
CA ALA A 317 -10.69 -21.85 6.96
C ALA A 317 -12.17 -22.15 6.62
N VAL A 318 -12.99 -22.48 7.63
CA VAL A 318 -14.44 -22.64 7.47
C VAL A 318 -15.10 -21.33 7.04
N TYR A 319 -14.68 -20.18 7.59
CA TYR A 319 -15.15 -18.88 7.14
C TYR A 319 -14.86 -18.65 5.64
N MET A 320 -13.69 -19.08 5.14
CA MET A 320 -13.38 -18.95 3.71
C MET A 320 -14.32 -19.77 2.83
N ASP A 321 -14.75 -20.96 3.25
CA ASP A 321 -15.75 -21.74 2.50
C ASP A 321 -17.10 -21.01 2.47
N GLN A 322 -17.55 -20.50 3.63
CA GLN A 322 -18.80 -19.75 3.72
C GLN A 322 -18.75 -18.47 2.88
N LEU A 323 -17.60 -17.82 2.84
CA LEU A 323 -17.37 -16.66 1.98
C LEU A 323 -17.45 -17.06 0.50
N ALA A 324 -16.87 -18.20 0.10
CA ALA A 324 -16.94 -18.70 -1.27
C ALA A 324 -18.39 -19.00 -1.68
N ASP A 325 -19.17 -19.65 -0.81
CA ASP A 325 -20.60 -19.94 -1.06
C ASP A 325 -21.42 -18.65 -1.24
N ASN A 326 -21.03 -17.56 -0.56
CA ASN A 326 -21.76 -16.30 -0.55
C ASN A 326 -21.09 -15.16 -1.33
N ILE A 327 -20.04 -15.42 -2.10
CA ILE A 327 -19.18 -14.37 -2.68
C ILE A 327 -19.95 -13.40 -3.59
N SER A 328 -21.00 -13.87 -4.27
CA SER A 328 -21.85 -13.03 -5.11
C SER A 328 -22.63 -11.99 -4.30
N LEU A 329 -23.08 -12.34 -3.10
CA LEU A 329 -23.74 -11.43 -2.16
C LEU A 329 -22.72 -10.44 -1.59
N GLU A 330 -21.53 -10.93 -1.21
CA GLU A 330 -20.45 -10.08 -0.70
C GLU A 330 -20.03 -9.02 -1.74
N ALA A 331 -19.85 -9.44 -3.00
CA ALA A 331 -19.52 -8.55 -4.12
C ALA A 331 -20.62 -7.52 -4.38
N SER A 332 -21.89 -7.92 -4.23
CA SER A 332 -23.02 -7.00 -4.37
C SER A 332 -23.09 -5.99 -3.22
N ALA A 333 -22.85 -6.45 -1.99
CA ALA A 333 -22.80 -5.59 -0.81
C ALA A 333 -21.65 -4.57 -0.89
N ALA A 334 -20.45 -4.99 -1.31
CA ALA A 334 -19.31 -4.10 -1.49
C ALA A 334 -19.57 -3.02 -2.55
N LYS A 335 -20.22 -3.38 -3.68
CA LYS A 335 -20.66 -2.39 -4.68
C LYS A 335 -21.67 -1.39 -4.11
N ALA A 336 -22.59 -1.86 -3.26
CA ALA A 336 -23.61 -1.01 -2.64
C ALA A 336 -23.03 0.02 -1.66
N LYS A 337 -21.85 -0.22 -1.05
CA LYS A 337 -21.17 0.74 -0.16
C LYS A 337 -20.66 1.99 -0.88
N ARG A 338 -20.52 1.96 -2.22
CA ARG A 338 -19.94 3.05 -3.00
C ARG A 338 -20.98 4.12 -3.35
N PRO A 339 -20.80 5.38 -2.95
CA PRO A 339 -21.74 6.45 -3.30
C PRO A 339 -21.78 6.74 -4.80
N TRP A 340 -22.90 7.26 -5.28
CA TRP A 340 -23.05 7.83 -6.62
C TRP A 340 -23.92 9.07 -6.56
N VAL A 341 -23.83 9.92 -7.58
CA VAL A 341 -24.69 11.11 -7.70
C VAL A 341 -26.08 10.66 -8.13
N THR A 342 -27.09 10.96 -7.33
CA THR A 342 -28.50 10.65 -7.60
C THR A 342 -29.21 11.76 -8.38
N GLY A 343 -28.67 12.97 -8.36
CA GLY A 343 -29.17 14.09 -9.13
C GLY A 343 -28.33 15.34 -8.92
N ILE A 344 -28.47 16.30 -9.84
CA ILE A 344 -27.76 17.57 -9.79
C ILE A 344 -28.66 18.72 -10.25
N PHE A 345 -28.42 19.90 -9.69
CA PHE A 345 -28.99 21.15 -10.15
C PHE A 345 -27.86 22.16 -10.38
N PRO A 346 -27.80 22.88 -11.51
CA PRO A 346 -28.53 22.64 -12.76
C PRO A 346 -28.35 21.22 -13.31
N GLU A 347 -29.36 20.71 -14.01
CA GLU A 347 -29.30 19.37 -14.62
C GLU A 347 -28.25 19.33 -15.75
N ILE A 348 -27.64 18.17 -15.98
CA ILE A 348 -26.60 18.01 -16.99
C ILE A 348 -27.16 18.30 -18.39
N ASN A 349 -26.38 18.99 -19.22
CA ASN A 349 -26.71 19.44 -20.57
C ASN A 349 -27.92 20.39 -20.64
N SER A 350 -28.30 20.99 -19.52
CA SER A 350 -29.38 21.99 -19.49
C SER A 350 -28.90 23.40 -19.86
N THR A 351 -29.86 24.24 -20.25
CA THR A 351 -29.67 25.69 -20.40
C THR A 351 -30.46 26.40 -19.32
N VAL A 352 -29.78 27.10 -18.41
CA VAL A 352 -30.39 27.78 -17.25
C VAL A 352 -30.20 29.29 -17.30
N SER A 353 -30.94 30.03 -16.47
CA SER A 353 -30.68 31.46 -16.29
C SER A 353 -29.33 31.67 -15.62
N ASN A 354 -28.60 32.73 -16.01
CA ASN A 354 -27.39 33.16 -15.30
C ASN A 354 -27.67 33.70 -13.87
N GLU A 355 -28.95 33.87 -13.51
CA GLU A 355 -29.40 34.21 -12.15
C GLU A 355 -29.23 33.05 -11.15
N VAL A 356 -28.98 31.82 -11.60
CA VAL A 356 -28.75 30.68 -10.70
C VAL A 356 -27.55 30.95 -9.80
N LYS A 357 -27.75 30.81 -8.48
CA LYS A 357 -26.75 31.12 -7.44
C LYS A 357 -26.15 29.89 -6.76
N GLU A 358 -26.62 28.70 -7.09
CA GLU A 358 -26.13 27.48 -6.48
C GLU A 358 -26.05 26.33 -7.47
N ILE A 359 -25.06 25.47 -7.24
CA ILE A 359 -25.00 24.12 -7.78
C ILE A 359 -25.25 23.15 -6.64
N ARG A 360 -26.25 22.27 -6.76
CA ARG A 360 -26.59 21.25 -5.74
C ARG A 360 -26.35 19.85 -6.28
N ILE A 361 -25.61 19.04 -5.55
CA ILE A 361 -25.27 17.66 -5.89
C ILE A 361 -25.87 16.76 -4.81
N ASN A 362 -26.72 15.82 -5.24
CA ASN A 362 -27.31 14.81 -4.37
C ASN A 362 -26.55 13.51 -4.49
N PHE A 363 -26.20 12.90 -3.36
CA PHE A 363 -25.51 11.62 -3.26
C PHE A 363 -26.46 10.54 -2.74
N SER A 364 -26.23 9.29 -3.14
CA SER A 364 -26.99 8.15 -2.64
C SER A 364 -26.76 7.87 -1.15
N HIS A 365 -25.57 8.22 -0.63
CA HIS A 365 -25.14 7.96 0.74
C HIS A 365 -24.82 9.25 1.49
N PRO A 366 -24.90 9.25 2.83
CA PRO A 366 -24.29 10.29 3.64
C PRO A 366 -22.78 10.35 3.37
N MET A 367 -22.25 11.55 3.14
CA MET A 367 -20.86 11.78 2.79
C MET A 367 -20.05 12.30 3.97
N ILE A 368 -18.71 12.20 3.87
CA ILE A 368 -17.81 12.93 4.75
C ILE A 368 -17.91 14.42 4.42
N LEU A 369 -17.96 15.25 5.47
CA LEU A 369 -18.09 16.71 5.36
C LEU A 369 -16.73 17.34 5.08
N ARG A 370 -16.14 17.03 3.92
CA ARG A 370 -14.93 17.66 3.40
C ARG A 370 -15.22 18.23 2.02
N ASP A 371 -14.45 19.23 1.66
CA ASP A 371 -14.47 19.81 0.33
C ASP A 371 -13.75 18.82 -0.58
N GLY A 372 -14.51 17.96 -1.25
CA GLY A 372 -13.94 17.03 -2.22
C GLY A 372 -13.27 17.80 -3.36
N GLU A 373 -12.17 17.26 -3.88
CA GLU A 373 -11.47 17.83 -5.03
C GLU A 373 -12.38 17.85 -6.28
N ILE A 374 -12.62 19.04 -6.80
CA ILE A 374 -13.27 19.26 -8.09
C ILE A 374 -12.20 19.51 -9.14
N LYS A 375 -12.18 18.69 -10.18
CA LYS A 375 -11.24 18.86 -11.30
C LYS A 375 -11.88 19.72 -12.38
N LYS A 376 -11.09 20.67 -12.91
CA LYS A 376 -11.45 21.38 -14.13
C LYS A 376 -11.50 20.37 -15.28
N MET A 377 -12.49 20.51 -16.15
CA MET A 377 -12.57 19.71 -17.35
C MET A 377 -11.49 20.16 -18.35
N LEU A 378 -10.56 19.26 -18.68
CA LEU A 378 -9.32 19.59 -19.42
C LEU A 378 -9.55 19.92 -20.91
N ASP A 379 -10.56 19.32 -21.55
CA ASP A 379 -10.78 19.39 -23.01
C ASP A 379 -12.05 20.16 -23.45
N SER A 380 -12.49 21.16 -22.69
CA SER A 380 -13.76 21.84 -23.00
C SER A 380 -13.66 23.36 -23.00
N ASP A 381 -14.42 24.01 -23.89
CA ASP A 381 -14.76 25.44 -23.88
C ASP A 381 -15.56 25.87 -22.63
N CYS A 382 -15.62 25.02 -21.61
CA CYS A 382 -16.38 25.24 -20.39
C CYS A 382 -15.54 25.97 -19.35
N MET A 383 -16.13 26.99 -18.74
CA MET A 383 -15.61 27.64 -17.55
C MET A 383 -15.87 26.75 -16.32
N ASN A 384 -15.00 26.83 -15.32
CA ASN A 384 -15.28 26.18 -14.03
C ASN A 384 -16.22 27.10 -13.23
N PRO A 385 -17.45 26.68 -12.87
CA PRO A 385 -18.37 27.52 -12.12
C PRO A 385 -18.02 27.62 -10.63
N ILE A 386 -17.15 26.74 -10.12
CA ILE A 386 -16.81 26.63 -8.70
C ILE A 386 -15.39 27.14 -8.49
N ASP A 387 -15.27 28.29 -7.84
CA ASP A 387 -13.97 28.87 -7.47
C ASP A 387 -13.45 28.27 -6.14
N SER A 388 -12.17 28.50 -5.83
CA SER A 388 -11.52 27.98 -4.62
C SER A 388 -11.99 28.62 -3.31
N GLN A 389 -12.80 29.69 -3.38
CA GLN A 389 -13.39 30.40 -2.24
C GLN A 389 -14.91 30.19 -2.17
N ALA A 390 -15.48 29.31 -3.00
CA ALA A 390 -16.90 29.11 -3.10
C ALA A 390 -17.45 28.67 -1.74
N GLN A 391 -18.56 29.29 -1.31
CA GLN A 391 -19.21 28.88 -0.07
C GLN A 391 -19.84 27.51 -0.26
N ILE A 392 -19.50 26.59 0.64
CA ILE A 392 -19.94 25.20 0.60
C ILE A 392 -20.93 24.95 1.73
N LYS A 393 -22.01 24.25 1.41
CA LYS A 393 -23.03 23.86 2.39
C LYS A 393 -23.43 22.41 2.20
N TRP A 394 -23.42 21.67 3.29
CA TRP A 394 -23.96 20.32 3.37
C TRP A 394 -25.37 20.31 3.97
N SER A 395 -26.25 19.45 3.45
CA SER A 395 -27.52 19.13 4.10
C SER A 395 -27.30 18.41 5.43
N LYS A 396 -28.30 18.45 6.31
CA LYS A 396 -28.24 17.82 7.64
C LYS A 396 -28.04 16.29 7.57
N ASP A 397 -28.62 15.64 6.57
CA ASP A 397 -28.45 14.20 6.31
C ASP A 397 -27.13 13.86 5.59
N LYS A 398 -26.33 14.88 5.26
CA LYS A 398 -25.03 14.78 4.57
C LYS A 398 -25.13 14.16 3.17
N LYS A 399 -26.31 14.18 2.55
CA LYS A 399 -26.55 13.64 1.20
C LYS A 399 -26.59 14.71 0.11
N THR A 400 -26.57 15.98 0.46
CA THR A 400 -26.60 17.09 -0.51
C THR A 400 -25.45 18.04 -0.25
N LEU A 401 -24.67 18.31 -1.28
CA LEU A 401 -23.61 19.30 -1.29
C LEU A 401 -24.03 20.47 -2.19
N SER A 402 -23.92 21.70 -1.67
CA SER A 402 -24.26 22.91 -2.39
C SER A 402 -23.04 23.82 -2.49
N TYR A 403 -22.73 24.26 -3.71
CA TYR A 403 -21.72 25.28 -3.99
C TYR A 403 -22.42 26.58 -4.37
N ALA A 404 -22.08 27.68 -3.71
CA ALA A 404 -22.47 29.01 -4.18
C ALA A 404 -21.71 29.34 -5.47
N VAL A 405 -22.42 29.85 -6.48
CA VAL A 405 -21.83 30.19 -7.79
C VAL A 405 -22.32 31.54 -8.29
N ASN A 406 -21.49 32.18 -9.13
CA ASN A 406 -21.87 33.34 -9.91
C ASN A 406 -21.67 33.03 -11.38
N LEU A 407 -22.76 33.01 -12.13
CA LEU A 407 -22.75 32.63 -13.53
C LEU A 407 -22.89 33.86 -14.44
N GLU A 408 -22.10 33.87 -15.50
CA GLU A 408 -22.17 34.83 -16.59
C GLU A 408 -23.18 34.33 -17.63
N LYS A 409 -23.78 35.27 -18.36
CA LYS A 409 -24.73 34.97 -19.43
C LYS A 409 -24.02 34.39 -20.66
N ASP A 410 -24.70 33.51 -21.39
CA ASP A 410 -24.22 32.90 -22.65
C ASP A 410 -22.87 32.17 -22.52
N LYS A 411 -22.63 31.54 -21.37
CA LYS A 411 -21.42 30.75 -21.08
C LYS A 411 -21.73 29.27 -20.92
N LYS A 412 -20.72 28.45 -21.19
CA LYS A 412 -20.72 27.01 -20.90
C LYS A 412 -19.91 26.77 -19.63
N TYR A 413 -20.42 25.91 -18.77
CA TYR A 413 -19.80 25.54 -17.50
C TYR A 413 -19.60 24.04 -17.42
N GLY A 414 -18.49 23.62 -16.80
CA GLY A 414 -18.19 22.21 -16.66
C GLY A 414 -17.07 21.89 -15.67
N PHE A 415 -17.23 20.77 -14.98
CA PHE A 415 -16.32 20.28 -13.96
C PHE A 415 -16.51 18.78 -13.74
N ILE A 416 -15.56 18.15 -13.04
CA ILE A 416 -15.57 16.72 -12.73
C ILE A 416 -15.49 16.53 -11.23
N LEU A 417 -16.44 15.79 -10.67
CA LEU A 417 -16.33 15.26 -9.32
C LEU A 417 -15.38 14.05 -9.36
N ASN A 418 -14.21 14.19 -8.73
CA ASN A 418 -13.25 13.09 -8.67
C ASN A 418 -13.75 11.99 -7.72
N ARG A 419 -13.79 10.74 -8.20
CA ARG A 419 -14.33 9.62 -7.43
C ARG A 419 -13.62 9.36 -6.09
N TYR A 420 -12.32 9.64 -6.01
CA TYR A 420 -11.52 9.39 -4.82
C TYR A 420 -11.67 10.48 -3.77
N SER A 421 -11.99 11.69 -4.22
CA SER A 421 -12.07 12.87 -3.35
C SER A 421 -13.43 13.03 -2.68
N PHE A 422 -14.44 12.29 -3.15
CA PHE A 422 -15.77 12.22 -2.53
C PHE A 422 -16.03 10.81 -1.95
N GLN A 423 -16.17 10.75 -0.64
CA GLN A 423 -16.34 9.50 0.10
C GLN A 423 -17.61 9.50 0.96
N SER A 424 -18.21 8.32 1.11
CA SER A 424 -19.28 8.12 2.08
C SER A 424 -18.75 8.33 3.50
N ASN A 425 -19.64 8.52 4.47
CA ASN A 425 -19.30 8.63 5.90
C ASN A 425 -18.59 7.40 6.49
N VAL A 426 -18.53 6.30 5.73
CA VAL A 426 -17.78 5.07 6.03
C VAL A 426 -16.56 4.90 5.12
N LEU A 427 -16.07 6.00 4.53
CA LEU A 427 -14.81 6.11 3.79
C LEU A 427 -14.75 5.39 2.42
N PHE A 428 -15.88 4.96 1.87
CA PHE A 428 -15.91 4.37 0.52
C PHE A 428 -15.94 5.46 -0.57
N PRO A 429 -15.04 5.41 -1.57
CA PRO A 429 -15.04 6.37 -2.66
C PRO A 429 -16.27 6.19 -3.57
N MET A 430 -16.65 7.26 -4.26
CA MET A 430 -17.70 7.19 -5.27
C MET A 430 -17.46 6.09 -6.30
N LYS A 431 -18.55 5.55 -6.85
CA LYS A 431 -18.54 4.48 -7.85
C LYS A 431 -17.70 4.87 -9.08
N GLU A 432 -17.81 6.11 -9.52
CA GLU A 432 -17.18 6.62 -10.74
C GLU A 432 -16.97 8.14 -10.64
N ASN A 433 -16.12 8.68 -11.52
CA ASN A 433 -16.05 10.13 -11.70
C ASN A 433 -17.40 10.62 -12.24
N PHE A 434 -17.82 11.81 -11.86
CA PHE A 434 -19.08 12.37 -12.33
C PHE A 434 -18.85 13.68 -13.06
N GLU A 435 -19.10 13.69 -14.37
CA GLU A 435 -18.93 14.86 -15.21
C GLU A 435 -20.18 15.73 -15.21
N VAL A 436 -20.00 17.03 -15.05
CA VAL A 436 -21.07 18.01 -15.07
C VAL A 436 -20.83 19.01 -16.19
N LYS A 437 -21.85 19.26 -17.00
CA LYS A 437 -21.87 20.28 -18.07
C LYS A 437 -23.22 20.96 -18.09
N PHE A 438 -23.27 22.27 -18.21
CA PHE A 438 -24.49 23.03 -18.48
C PHE A 438 -24.13 24.38 -19.11
N GLN A 439 -25.11 25.14 -19.57
CA GLN A 439 -24.89 26.47 -20.12
C GLN A 439 -25.91 27.48 -19.61
N THR A 440 -25.59 28.76 -19.73
CA THR A 440 -26.48 29.86 -19.35
C THR A 440 -27.09 30.55 -20.57
N LYS A 441 -28.26 31.16 -20.39
CA LYS A 441 -28.95 32.03 -21.36
C LYS A 441 -29.40 33.33 -20.72
#